data_AF-A0A964RYC2-F1
#
_entry.id   AF-A0A964RYC2-F1
#
_cell.length_a   1.000
_cell.length_b   1.000
_cell.length_c   1.000
_cell.angle_alpha   90.00
_cell.angle_beta   90.00
_cell.angle_gamma   90.00
#
_symmetry.space_group_name_H-M   'P 1'
#
loop_
_entity.id
_entity.type
_entity.pdbx_description
1 polymer ?
#
loop_
_entity_poly.entity_id
_entity_poly.type
_entity_poly.pdbx_seq_one_letter_code
_entity_poly.pdbx_strand_id
1 'polypeptide(L)'
;MNPEQIKSTIVGYIAVSTKYPETKIDEEFVLKKWPLALDDISLAFLAISCDKYLKTFNPDKEVFISEIRKRGLTVKGLVDLVVARANS
;
A
#
# COMPACT_ATOMS: atom_id res chain seq x y z
N MET A 1 8.82 12.10 -5.54
CA MET A 1 9.43 10.76 -5.31
C MET A 1 9.33 9.94 -6.59
N ASN A 2 10.24 8.99 -6.85
CA ASN A 2 10.16 8.15 -8.04
C ASN A 2 9.02 7.11 -7.89
N PRO A 3 8.03 7.05 -8.81
CA PRO A 3 6.91 6.09 -8.75
C PRO A 3 7.36 4.63 -8.65
N GLU A 4 8.44 4.24 -9.32
CA GLU A 4 8.96 2.86 -9.27
C GLU A 4 9.48 2.47 -7.87
N GLN A 5 10.08 3.43 -7.17
CA GLN A 5 10.54 3.21 -5.78
C GLN A 5 9.35 3.09 -4.82
N ILE A 6 8.30 3.90 -5.02
CA ILE A 6 7.07 3.81 -4.24
C ILE A 6 6.44 2.44 -4.45
N LYS A 7 6.27 2.03 -5.72
CA LYS A 7 5.72 0.73 -6.08
C LYS A 7 6.47 -0.41 -5.39
N SER A 8 7.79 -0.50 -5.56
CA SER A 8 8.60 -1.55 -4.94
C SER A 8 8.45 -1.56 -3.41
N THR A 9 8.44 -0.39 -2.78
CA THR A 9 8.26 -0.27 -1.31
C THR A 9 6.89 -0.78 -0.86
N ILE A 10 5.82 -0.37 -1.53
CA ILE A 10 4.45 -0.78 -1.21
C ILE A 10 4.25 -2.28 -1.41
N VAL A 11 4.75 -2.83 -2.53
CA VAL A 11 4.67 -4.27 -2.81
C VAL A 11 5.43 -5.07 -1.74
N GLY A 12 6.61 -4.58 -1.30
CA GLY A 12 7.34 -5.16 -0.17
C GLY A 12 6.54 -5.16 1.14
N TYR A 13 5.84 -4.07 1.47
CA TYR A 13 4.97 -4.01 2.65
C TYR A 13 3.81 -5.01 2.57
N ILE A 14 3.20 -5.17 1.39
CA ILE A 14 2.15 -6.15 1.15
C ILE A 14 2.69 -7.57 1.32
N ALA A 15 3.86 -7.87 0.74
CA ALA A 15 4.51 -9.18 0.86
C ALA A 15 4.77 -9.57 2.32
N VAL A 16 5.31 -8.63 3.12
CA VAL A 16 5.53 -8.84 4.56
C VAL A 16 4.21 -9.06 5.30
N SER A 17 3.18 -8.26 5.00
CA SER A 17 1.89 -8.33 5.70
C SER A 17 1.11 -9.61 5.37
N THR A 18 1.25 -10.12 4.16
CA THR A 18 0.51 -11.31 3.67
C THR A 18 1.32 -12.61 3.77
N LYS A 19 2.64 -12.51 4.02
CA LYS A 19 3.61 -13.60 3.82
C LYS A 19 3.56 -14.18 2.39
N TYR A 20 3.07 -13.41 1.43
CA TYR A 20 2.98 -13.80 0.04
C TYR A 20 4.27 -13.37 -0.70
N PRO A 21 4.80 -14.17 -1.64
CA PRO A 21 6.04 -13.81 -2.34
C PRO A 21 5.88 -12.52 -3.14
N GLU A 22 6.76 -11.55 -2.92
CA GLU A 22 6.74 -10.24 -3.59
C GLU A 22 6.68 -10.37 -5.13
N THR A 23 7.47 -11.31 -5.67
CA THR A 23 7.55 -11.61 -7.10
C THR A 23 6.27 -12.20 -7.71
N LYS A 24 5.29 -12.58 -6.88
CA LYS A 24 4.01 -13.12 -7.32
C LYS A 24 2.85 -12.15 -7.10
N ILE A 25 3.10 -10.98 -6.50
CA ILE A 25 2.05 -9.98 -6.27
C ILE A 25 1.70 -9.31 -7.58
N ASP A 26 0.48 -9.56 -8.06
CA ASP A 26 -0.08 -8.90 -9.24
C ASP A 26 -0.73 -7.56 -8.87
N GLU A 27 -0.63 -6.59 -9.76
CA GLU A 27 -1.20 -5.25 -9.61
C GLU A 27 -2.74 -5.26 -9.47
N GLU A 28 -3.41 -6.23 -10.08
CA GLU A 28 -4.85 -6.40 -10.08
C GLU A 28 -5.37 -7.17 -8.85
N PHE A 29 -4.47 -7.68 -8.00
CA PHE A 29 -4.89 -8.34 -6.76
C PHE A 29 -5.61 -7.36 -5.85
N VAL A 30 -6.81 -7.75 -5.42
CA VAL A 30 -7.58 -7.02 -4.43
C VAL A 30 -7.02 -7.32 -3.05
N LEU A 31 -6.63 -6.29 -2.29
CA LEU A 31 -5.96 -6.43 -0.99
C LEU A 31 -6.74 -7.34 -0.02
N LYS A 32 -8.07 -7.20 0.02
CA LYS A 32 -8.98 -7.98 0.90
C LYS A 32 -9.38 -9.36 0.37
N LYS A 33 -8.91 -9.78 -0.81
CA LYS A 33 -9.26 -11.07 -1.41
C LYS A 33 -8.04 -11.98 -1.54
N TRP A 34 -8.28 -13.28 -1.58
CA TRP A 34 -7.22 -14.25 -1.89
C TRP A 34 -6.58 -13.89 -3.25
N PRO A 35 -5.23 -13.93 -3.37
CA PRO A 35 -4.27 -14.54 -2.45
C PRO A 35 -3.75 -13.64 -1.32
N LEU A 36 -4.03 -12.34 -1.33
CA LEU A 36 -3.51 -11.40 -0.33
C LEU A 36 -4.29 -11.46 0.99
N ALA A 37 -5.62 -11.49 0.90
CA ALA A 37 -6.56 -11.67 2.00
C ALA A 37 -6.22 -10.83 3.27
N LEU A 38 -5.78 -9.59 3.08
CA LEU A 38 -5.45 -8.67 4.17
C LEU A 38 -6.71 -8.34 4.97
N ASP A 39 -6.68 -8.66 6.27
CA ASP A 39 -7.71 -8.25 7.22
C ASP A 39 -7.60 -6.76 7.58
N ASP A 40 -8.58 -6.25 8.32
CA ASP A 40 -8.62 -4.81 8.66
C ASP A 40 -7.46 -4.37 9.57
N ILE A 41 -6.87 -5.31 10.32
CA ILE A 41 -5.69 -5.07 11.17
C ILE A 41 -4.45 -4.92 10.29
N SER A 42 -4.23 -5.86 9.38
CA SER A 42 -3.12 -5.86 8.43
C SER A 42 -3.18 -4.66 7.50
N LEU A 43 -4.38 -4.24 7.08
CA LEU A 43 -4.58 -3.00 6.32
C LEU A 43 -4.29 -1.74 7.14
N ALA A 44 -4.58 -1.75 8.45
CA ALA A 44 -4.20 -0.63 9.32
C ALA A 44 -2.68 -0.52 9.43
N PHE A 45 -1.98 -1.65 9.61
CA PHE A 45 -0.52 -1.67 9.63
C PHE A 45 0.08 -1.25 8.30
N LEU A 46 -0.47 -1.74 7.18
CA LEU A 46 -0.05 -1.34 5.84
C LEU A 46 -0.18 0.17 5.64
N ALA A 47 -1.31 0.75 6.05
CA ALA A 47 -1.53 2.19 5.99
C ALA A 47 -0.52 2.98 6.84
N ILE A 48 -0.23 2.53 8.06
CA ILE A 48 0.79 3.14 8.93
C ILE A 48 2.17 3.08 8.28
N SER A 49 2.53 1.95 7.65
CA SER A 49 3.81 1.80 6.95
C SER A 49 3.92 2.73 5.75
N CYS A 50 2.83 2.88 4.97
CA CYS A 50 2.76 3.85 3.86
C CYS A 50 2.92 5.29 4.38
N ASP A 51 2.23 5.62 5.47
CA ASP A 51 2.27 6.95 6.09
C ASP A 51 3.67 7.30 6.60
N LYS A 52 4.32 6.38 7.33
CA LYS A 52 5.71 6.54 7.78
C LYS A 52 6.68 6.73 6.62
N TYR A 53 6.51 5.95 5.54
CA TYR A 53 7.34 6.09 4.35
C TYR A 53 7.18 7.47 3.71
N LEU A 54 5.95 7.97 3.54
CA LEU A 54 5.72 9.31 3.01
C LEU A 54 6.27 10.40 3.92
N LYS A 55 6.03 10.32 5.24
CA LYS A 55 6.51 11.29 6.24
C LYS A 55 8.03 11.38 6.30
N THR A 56 8.74 10.34 5.87
CA THR A 56 10.21 10.37 5.75
C THR A 56 10.68 11.39 4.71
N PHE A 57 9.88 11.64 3.67
CA PHE A 57 10.20 12.58 2.60
C PHE A 57 9.40 13.88 2.68
N ASN A 58 8.16 13.82 3.15
CA ASN A 58 7.26 14.96 3.32
C ASN A 58 6.45 14.80 4.62
N PRO A 59 6.86 15.45 5.73
CA PRO A 59 6.24 15.25 7.04
C PRO A 59 4.77 15.68 7.13
N ASP A 60 4.34 16.58 6.24
CA ASP A 60 2.95 17.08 6.19
C ASP A 60 2.00 16.18 5.37
N LYS A 61 2.52 15.10 4.77
CA LYS A 61 1.71 14.19 3.93
C LYS A 61 1.19 13.02 4.75
N GLU A 62 -0.09 12.74 4.57
CA GLU A 62 -0.76 11.62 5.23
C GLU A 62 -1.50 10.72 4.24
N VAL A 63 -1.48 9.42 4.54
CA VAL A 63 -2.34 8.42 3.89
C VAL A 63 -3.48 8.07 4.82
N PHE A 64 -4.71 8.35 4.38
CA PHE A 64 -5.88 8.05 5.19
C PHE A 64 -6.20 6.55 5.14
N ILE A 65 -6.16 5.92 6.32
CA ILE A 65 -6.56 4.52 6.53
C ILE A 65 -7.94 4.22 5.93
N SER A 66 -8.86 5.19 5.97
CA SER A 66 -10.21 5.08 5.40
C SER A 66 -10.20 4.83 3.89
N GLU A 67 -9.20 5.35 3.16
CA GLU A 67 -9.06 5.12 1.71
C GLU A 67 -8.51 3.72 1.43
N ILE A 68 -7.57 3.24 2.26
CA ILE A 68 -6.99 1.89 2.15
C ILE A 68 -8.00 0.80 2.52
N ARG A 69 -8.90 1.08 3.46
CA ARG A 69 -9.94 0.13 3.90
C ARG A 69 -11.11 -0.01 2.93
N LYS A 70 -11.19 0.80 1.86
CA LYS A 70 -12.24 0.70 0.85
C LYS A 70 -12.30 -0.72 0.29
N ARG A 71 -13.51 -1.29 0.22
CA ARG A 71 -13.73 -2.60 -0.41
C ARG A 71 -13.30 -2.52 -1.88
N GLY A 72 -12.55 -3.51 -2.34
CA GLY A 72 -12.13 -3.61 -3.74
C GLY A 72 -10.83 -2.89 -4.10
N LEU A 73 -10.12 -2.30 -3.14
CA LEU A 73 -8.82 -1.68 -3.42
C LEU A 73 -7.81 -2.74 -3.92
N THR A 74 -7.22 -2.48 -5.08
CA THR A 74 -6.17 -3.31 -5.69
C THR A 74 -4.78 -2.86 -5.24
N VAL A 75 -3.76 -3.69 -5.49
CA VAL A 75 -2.35 -3.31 -5.27
C VAL A 75 -2.03 -2.06 -6.07
N LYS A 76 -2.41 -2.00 -7.34
CA LYS A 76 -2.25 -0.81 -8.19
C LYS A 76 -2.95 0.41 -7.61
N GLY A 77 -4.21 0.26 -7.19
CA GLY A 77 -4.96 1.36 -6.59
C GLY A 77 -4.29 1.91 -5.32
N LEU A 78 -3.67 1.04 -4.51
CA LEU A 78 -2.89 1.47 -3.35
C LEU A 78 -1.62 2.24 -3.78
N VAL A 79 -0.87 1.73 -4.75
CA VAL A 79 0.34 2.40 -5.27
C VAL A 79 -0.03 3.78 -5.82
N ASP A 80 -1.06 3.87 -6.66
CA ASP A 80 -1.54 5.12 -7.26
C ASP A 80 -1.96 6.14 -6.19
N LEU A 81 -2.64 5.69 -5.13
CA LEU A 81 -2.98 6.55 -3.99
C LEU A 81 -1.72 7.12 -3.32
N VAL A 82 -0.73 6.28 -3.03
CA VAL A 82 0.51 6.72 -2.36
C VAL A 82 1.33 7.64 -3.27
N VAL A 83 1.41 7.35 -4.58
CA VAL A 83 2.07 8.20 -5.58
C VAL A 83 1.39 9.57 -5.68
N ALA A 84 0.05 9.60 -5.74
CA ALA A 84 -0.71 10.83 -5.78
C ALA A 84 -0.46 11.69 -4.53
N ARG A 85 -0.40 11.07 -3.34
CA ARG A 85 -0.09 11.78 -2.09
C ARG A 85 1.35 12.29 -2.06
N ALA A 86 2.31 11.51 -2.54
CA ALA A 86 3.71 11.89 -2.59
C ALA A 86 3.97 13.10 -3.51
N ASN A 87 3.13 13.31 -4.52
CA ASN A 87 3.28 14.38 -5.53
C ASN A 87 2.25 15.51 -5.40
N SER A 88 1.20 15.36 -4.59
CA SER A 88 0.36 16.49 -4.13
C SER A 88 1.16 17.44 -3.26
#